data_AF-A0A8T7GWS2-F1
#
_entry.id   AF-A0A8T7GWS2-F1
#
_cell.length_a   1.000
_cell.length_b   1.000
_cell.length_c   1.000
_cell.angle_alpha   90.00
_cell.angle_beta   90.00
_cell.angle_gamma   90.00
#
_symmetry.space_group_name_H-M   'P 1'
#
loop_
_entity.id
_entity.type
_entity.pdbx_description
1 polymer ?
#
loop_
_entity_poly.entity_id
_entity_poly.type
_entity_poly.pdbx_seq_one_letter_code
_entity_poly.pdbx_strand_id
1 'polypeptide(L)'
;MKIARIELELHWGFSVRPFPGSASQPSYLVPPLTTVFGALARAYSWCFEKSFAEIRLESGRVVSATKKFIDAFGAPYVAIGLFSGEGEDEEAPPLVRVSQIVRTFTGHYQAKVNIDQWAQRRVLSEAFGPYSFGYTMCNHGRMYLYIAPENGVEIPRCCLWSLTRLGSKESIVSVNRVDTLQCTELEEVESGTVENVIASFFREWCEPVDPYYIEETTLAPESVDDWIHLLSLSIETRFVPPQKLVVVPRKPIAVEVKRRVRVCRLEIDGKIFSLIIPGERS
;
A
#
# COMPACT_ATOMS: atom_id res chain seq x y z
N MET A 1 2.91 -18.52 13.51
CA MET A 1 3.37 -17.17 13.11
C MET A 1 2.46 -16.14 13.75
N LYS A 2 2.95 -14.96 14.13
CA LYS A 2 2.09 -13.87 14.65
C LYS A 2 2.01 -12.76 13.61
N ILE A 3 0.79 -12.26 13.36
CA ILE A 3 0.52 -11.17 12.44
C ILE A 3 0.08 -9.96 13.26
N ALA A 4 0.68 -8.80 13.04
CA ALA A 4 0.16 -7.56 13.61
C ALA A 4 -0.97 -7.03 12.70
N ARG A 5 -2.14 -6.78 13.26
CA ARG A 5 -3.26 -6.12 12.57
C ARG A 5 -3.41 -4.71 13.14
N ILE A 6 -3.39 -3.71 12.27
CA ILE A 6 -3.56 -2.30 12.63
C ILE A 6 -4.83 -1.80 11.95
N GLU A 7 -5.80 -1.34 12.73
CA GLU A 7 -6.96 -0.62 12.23
C GLU A 7 -6.63 0.88 12.19
N LEU A 8 -6.65 1.44 10.98
CA LEU A 8 -6.41 2.84 10.70
C LEU A 8 -7.69 3.53 10.23
N GLU A 9 -7.97 4.70 10.76
CA GLU A 9 -8.96 5.63 10.20
C GLU A 9 -8.25 6.67 9.34
N LEU A 10 -8.64 6.73 8.07
CA LEU A 10 -8.24 7.78 7.13
C LEU A 10 -9.17 8.99 7.33
N HIS A 11 -8.61 10.14 7.72
CA HIS A 11 -9.42 11.33 8.01
C HIS A 11 -10.11 11.89 6.77
N TRP A 12 -9.42 11.92 5.63
CA TRP A 12 -9.99 12.33 4.35
C TRP A 12 -9.51 11.47 3.17
N GLY A 13 -8.51 10.61 3.39
CA GLY A 13 -7.80 9.86 2.36
C GLY A 13 -6.29 9.98 2.51
N PHE A 14 -5.57 9.94 1.39
CA PHE A 14 -4.12 10.07 1.40
C PHE A 14 -3.59 10.69 0.10
N SER A 15 -2.34 11.15 0.16
CA SER A 15 -1.55 11.63 -0.96
C SER A 15 -0.21 10.91 -1.00
N VAL A 16 0.14 10.39 -2.17
CA VAL A 16 1.48 9.84 -2.45
C VAL A 16 2.08 10.61 -3.61
N ARG A 17 3.23 11.24 -3.38
CA ARG A 17 3.90 12.07 -4.38
C ARG A 17 5.32 11.54 -4.61
N PRO A 18 5.60 10.83 -5.71
CA PRO A 18 6.97 10.51 -6.06
C PRO A 18 7.78 11.79 -6.34
N PHE A 19 9.03 11.81 -5.89
CA PHE A 19 9.99 12.88 -6.18
C PHE A 19 10.79 12.53 -7.44
N PRO A 20 11.13 13.49 -8.34
CA PRO A 20 10.80 14.92 -8.33
C PRO A 20 9.41 15.26 -8.94
N GLY A 21 8.72 16.22 -8.31
CA GLY A 21 7.30 16.53 -8.51
C GLY A 21 6.96 17.51 -9.65
N SER A 22 7.76 17.59 -10.72
CA SER A 22 7.50 18.52 -11.83
C SER A 22 6.55 17.99 -12.92
N ALA A 23 6.25 16.69 -12.91
CA ALA A 23 5.31 16.04 -13.84
C ALA A 23 3.99 15.64 -13.15
N SER A 24 2.99 15.28 -13.97
CA SER A 24 1.74 14.65 -13.48
C SER A 24 2.08 13.43 -12.61
N GLN A 25 1.50 13.38 -11.41
CA GLN A 25 1.81 12.35 -10.43
C GLN A 25 0.74 11.24 -10.51
N PRO A 26 1.13 9.96 -10.49
CA PRO A 26 0.15 8.89 -10.39
C PRO A 26 -0.63 9.01 -9.08
N SER A 27 -1.93 8.71 -9.12
CA SER A 27 -2.78 8.59 -7.94
C SER A 27 -3.11 7.11 -7.73
N TYR A 28 -2.93 6.63 -6.52
CA TYR A 28 -3.13 5.22 -6.16
C TYR A 28 -4.42 5.07 -5.35
N LEU A 29 -5.24 4.06 -5.63
CA LEU A 29 -6.44 3.75 -4.84
C LEU A 29 -6.07 3.24 -3.44
N VAL A 30 -4.95 2.54 -3.32
CA VAL A 30 -4.36 2.13 -2.04
C VAL A 30 -2.95 2.69 -1.90
N PRO A 31 -2.49 3.00 -0.67
CA PRO A 31 -1.12 3.47 -0.47
C PRO A 31 -0.16 2.36 -0.90
N PRO A 32 0.87 2.66 -1.73
CA PRO A 32 1.91 1.70 -2.05
C PRO A 32 2.59 1.16 -0.79
N LEU A 33 3.12 -0.06 -0.85
CA LEU A 33 3.81 -0.68 0.29
C LEU A 33 4.98 0.18 0.79
N THR A 34 5.67 0.86 -0.12
CA THR A 34 6.73 1.84 0.16
C THR A 34 6.26 2.99 1.06
N THR A 35 5.01 3.41 0.90
CA THR A 35 4.40 4.45 1.73
C THR A 35 4.10 3.93 3.14
N VAL A 36 3.60 2.70 3.26
CA VAL A 36 3.34 2.06 4.56
C VAL A 36 4.64 1.85 5.34
N PHE A 37 5.68 1.34 4.67
CA PHE A 37 7.01 1.19 5.27
C PHE A 37 7.63 2.51 5.71
N GLY A 38 7.51 3.57 4.89
CA GLY A 38 7.98 4.90 5.28
C GLY A 38 7.26 5.43 6.52
N ALA A 39 5.96 5.14 6.67
CA ALA A 39 5.19 5.50 7.85
C ALA A 39 5.65 4.73 9.11
N LEU A 40 5.83 3.41 8.99
CA LEU A 40 6.36 2.56 10.06
C LEU A 40 7.77 2.97 10.48
N ALA A 41 8.64 3.27 9.50
CA ALA A 41 10.01 3.73 9.75
C ALA A 41 10.06 5.07 10.49
N ARG A 42 9.15 5.99 10.15
CA ARG A 42 9.00 7.25 10.89
C ARG A 42 8.55 7.00 12.33
N ALA A 43 7.58 6.11 12.54
CA ALA A 43 7.12 5.75 13.88
C ALA A 43 8.25 5.09 14.71
N TYR A 44 9.04 4.22 14.10
CA TYR A 44 10.24 3.64 14.70
C TYR A 44 11.28 4.70 15.09
N SER A 45 11.62 5.60 14.16
CA SER A 45 12.56 6.71 14.41
C SER A 45 12.11 7.61 15.56
N TRP A 46 10.80 7.87 15.65
CA TRP A 46 10.22 8.62 16.76
C TRP A 46 10.37 7.89 18.10
N CYS A 47 9.96 6.62 18.14
CA CYS A 47 9.91 5.85 19.39
C CYS A 47 11.29 5.56 19.97
N PHE A 48 12.27 5.22 19.12
CA PHE A 48 13.56 4.70 19.57
C PHE A 48 14.72 5.67 19.40
N GLU A 49 14.65 6.55 18.41
CA GLU A 49 15.75 7.49 18.12
C GLU A 49 15.40 8.93 18.52
N LYS A 50 14.15 9.17 18.93
CA LYS A 50 13.62 10.50 19.30
C LYS A 50 13.89 11.55 18.21
N SER A 51 13.79 11.13 16.94
CA SER A 51 14.10 11.95 15.77
C SER A 51 13.04 11.79 14.68
N PHE A 52 12.69 12.90 14.04
CA PHE A 52 11.83 12.94 12.85
C PHE A 52 12.61 13.10 11.55
N ALA A 53 13.93 12.93 11.58
CA ALA A 53 14.76 13.05 10.38
C ALA A 53 14.39 11.96 9.37
N GLU A 54 13.77 12.36 8.26
CA GLU A 54 13.38 11.47 7.14
C GLU A 54 14.61 11.02 6.33
N ILE A 55 15.68 11.82 6.38
CA ILE A 55 16.94 11.62 5.68
C ILE A 55 18.09 11.82 6.65
N ARG A 56 19.15 11.02 6.53
CA ARG A 56 20.35 11.09 7.37
C ARG A 56 21.63 10.94 6.56
N LEU A 57 22.73 11.39 7.13
CA LEU A 57 24.06 11.17 6.59
C LEU A 57 24.74 10.05 7.39
N GLU A 58 25.00 8.91 6.75
CA GLU A 58 25.73 7.77 7.32
C GLU A 58 26.92 7.43 6.45
N SER A 59 28.13 7.43 7.03
CA SER A 59 29.39 7.14 6.31
C SER A 59 29.56 7.94 5.02
N GLY A 60 29.16 9.22 5.02
CA GLY A 60 29.22 10.12 3.87
C GLY A 60 28.13 9.89 2.81
N ARG A 61 27.18 8.98 3.05
CA ARG A 61 26.04 8.70 2.16
C ARG A 61 24.74 9.20 2.77
N VAL A 62 23.86 9.70 1.91
CA VAL A 62 22.51 10.11 2.31
C VAL A 62 21.61 8.88 2.30
N VAL A 63 21.06 8.51 3.45
CA VAL A 63 20.20 7.34 3.65
C VAL A 63 18.82 7.72 4.17
N SER A 64 17.80 6.98 3.75
CA SER A 64 16.43 7.12 4.25
C SER A 64 16.29 6.51 5.65
N ALA A 65 15.43 7.10 6.48
CA ALA A 65 15.02 6.49 7.76
C ALA A 65 14.44 5.07 7.59
N THR A 66 13.84 4.76 6.43
CA THR A 66 13.32 3.42 6.12
C THR A 66 14.42 2.37 6.08
N LYS A 67 15.66 2.72 5.72
CA LYS A 67 16.77 1.76 5.71
C LYS A 67 16.98 1.15 7.10
N LYS A 68 17.01 1.98 8.16
CA LYS A 68 17.19 1.50 9.53
C LYS A 68 16.06 0.61 10.01
N PHE A 69 14.83 0.96 9.63
CA PHE A 69 13.67 0.12 9.93
C PHE A 69 13.84 -1.26 9.30
N ILE A 70 14.29 -1.31 8.05
CA ILE A 70 14.55 -2.56 7.35
C ILE A 70 15.74 -3.32 7.94
N ASP A 71 16.82 -2.63 8.31
CA ASP A 71 17.95 -3.25 9.01
C ASP A 71 17.50 -3.88 10.34
N ALA A 72 16.50 -3.29 11.02
CA ALA A 72 16.01 -3.77 12.32
C ALA A 72 14.96 -4.89 12.22
N PHE A 73 14.09 -4.86 11.21
CA PHE A 73 12.92 -5.75 11.12
C PHE A 73 12.85 -6.57 9.81
N GLY A 74 13.83 -6.43 8.93
CA GLY A 74 13.78 -6.94 7.56
C GLY A 74 12.77 -6.19 6.70
N ALA A 75 12.27 -6.86 5.66
CA ALA A 75 11.21 -6.44 4.77
C ALA A 75 9.91 -7.22 5.07
N PRO A 76 9.23 -6.96 6.21
CA PRO A 76 8.01 -7.68 6.58
C PRO A 76 6.96 -7.60 5.47
N TYR A 77 6.22 -8.69 5.25
CA TYR A 77 5.15 -8.64 4.27
C TYR A 77 3.97 -7.83 4.83
N VAL A 78 3.43 -6.92 4.02
CA VAL A 78 2.31 -6.07 4.40
C VAL A 78 1.18 -6.27 3.39
N ALA A 79 0.00 -6.60 3.88
CA ALA A 79 -1.23 -6.62 3.10
C ALA A 79 -2.22 -5.57 3.64
N ILE A 80 -3.01 -5.00 2.72
CA ILE A 80 -3.97 -3.93 2.99
C ILE A 80 -5.39 -4.49 2.84
N GLY A 81 -6.21 -4.35 3.87
CA GLY A 81 -7.65 -4.55 3.81
C GLY A 81 -8.39 -3.20 3.85
N LEU A 82 -9.54 -3.10 3.20
CA LEU A 82 -10.38 -1.90 3.14
C LEU A 82 -11.81 -2.24 3.53
N PHE A 83 -12.39 -1.54 4.51
CA PHE A 83 -13.75 -1.81 4.98
C PHE A 83 -14.44 -0.51 5.39
N SER A 84 -15.77 -0.43 5.20
CA SER A 84 -16.53 0.79 5.45
C SER A 84 -17.11 0.92 6.86
N GLY A 85 -17.10 -0.16 7.65
CA GLY A 85 -17.64 -0.14 9.02
C GLY A 85 -16.88 -1.00 10.01
N GLU A 86 -17.58 -1.48 11.04
CA GLU A 86 -16.96 -2.14 12.20
C GLU A 86 -16.52 -3.58 11.89
N GLY A 87 -17.07 -4.20 10.84
CA GLY A 87 -16.76 -5.57 10.44
C GLY A 87 -15.99 -5.70 9.13
N GLU A 88 -15.24 -6.80 9.01
CA GLU A 88 -14.46 -7.16 7.81
C GLU A 88 -15.30 -7.72 6.66
N ASP A 89 -16.61 -7.87 6.84
CA ASP A 89 -17.51 -8.29 5.76
C ASP A 89 -18.17 -7.10 5.05
N GLU A 90 -17.95 -5.88 5.56
CA GLU A 90 -18.54 -4.67 5.00
C GLU A 90 -17.81 -4.22 3.74
N GLU A 91 -18.56 -3.77 2.74
CA GLU A 91 -18.00 -3.34 1.47
C GLU A 91 -17.05 -2.16 1.66
N ALA A 92 -15.86 -2.22 1.06
CA ALA A 92 -14.85 -1.17 1.14
C ALA A 92 -15.42 0.21 0.78
N PRO A 93 -15.00 1.27 1.49
CA PRO A 93 -15.46 2.62 1.23
C PRO A 93 -15.10 3.03 -0.20
N PRO A 94 -15.88 3.93 -0.82
CA PRO A 94 -15.55 4.44 -2.14
C PRO A 94 -14.22 5.19 -2.07
N LEU A 95 -13.22 4.65 -2.78
CA LEU A 95 -11.94 5.31 -3.00
C LEU A 95 -12.01 6.09 -4.30
N VAL A 96 -11.83 7.40 -4.22
CA VAL A 96 -11.96 8.28 -5.39
C VAL A 96 -10.64 8.97 -5.66
N ARG A 97 -10.04 8.70 -6.82
CA ARG A 97 -8.86 9.46 -7.25
C ARG A 97 -9.30 10.88 -7.55
N VAL A 98 -8.57 11.88 -7.05
CA VAL A 98 -8.93 13.29 -7.32
C VAL A 98 -8.93 13.60 -8.82
N SER A 99 -8.10 12.91 -9.60
CA SER A 99 -8.13 12.98 -11.07
C SER A 99 -9.50 12.66 -11.69
N GLN A 100 -10.26 11.74 -11.09
CA GLN A 100 -11.62 11.42 -11.52
C GLN A 100 -12.59 12.54 -11.17
N ILE A 101 -12.49 13.12 -9.97
CA ILE A 101 -13.30 14.26 -9.53
C ILE A 101 -13.07 15.45 -10.47
N VAL A 102 -11.81 15.83 -10.67
CA VAL A 102 -11.44 16.93 -11.55
C VAL A 102 -11.98 16.69 -12.95
N ARG A 103 -11.79 15.48 -13.51
CA ARG A 103 -12.30 15.13 -14.84
C ARG A 103 -13.82 15.27 -14.94
N THR A 104 -14.57 14.84 -13.93
CA THR A 104 -16.03 14.98 -13.90
C THR A 104 -16.46 16.45 -13.94
N PHE A 105 -15.81 17.31 -13.15
CA PHE A 105 -16.19 18.72 -13.06
C PHE A 105 -15.68 19.58 -14.22
N THR A 106 -14.48 19.31 -14.76
CA THR A 106 -13.89 20.10 -15.86
C THR A 106 -14.29 19.58 -17.24
N GLY A 107 -14.65 18.30 -17.36
CA GLY A 107 -14.90 17.64 -18.63
C GLY A 107 -15.99 18.31 -19.48
N HIS A 108 -17.07 18.80 -18.85
CA HIS A 108 -18.16 19.48 -19.57
C HIS A 108 -17.77 20.84 -20.13
N TYR A 109 -16.86 21.56 -19.47
CA TYR A 109 -16.32 22.83 -19.98
C TYR A 109 -15.35 22.59 -21.13
N GLN A 110 -14.61 21.48 -21.10
CA GLN A 110 -13.69 21.07 -22.15
C GLN A 110 -14.41 20.46 -23.37
N ALA A 111 -15.58 19.84 -23.18
CA ALA A 111 -16.39 19.22 -24.24
C ALA A 111 -17.05 20.23 -25.21
N LYS A 112 -17.05 21.53 -24.87
CA LYS A 112 -17.57 22.60 -25.74
C LYS A 112 -16.57 23.06 -26.80
N VAL A 113 -15.37 22.48 -26.83
CA VAL A 113 -14.39 22.75 -27.89
C VAL A 113 -14.69 21.81 -29.06
N ASN A 114 -14.84 22.38 -30.26
CA ASN A 114 -15.10 21.61 -31.49
C ASN A 114 -13.99 20.56 -31.67
N ILE A 115 -14.37 19.29 -31.86
CA ILE A 115 -13.44 18.14 -31.93
C ILE A 115 -12.36 18.35 -33.01
N ASP A 116 -12.70 19.06 -34.09
CA ASP A 116 -11.80 19.41 -35.19
C ASP A 116 -10.79 20.50 -34.80
N GLN A 117 -11.21 21.51 -34.02
CA GLN A 117 -10.29 22.51 -33.44
C GLN A 117 -9.38 21.89 -32.39
N TRP A 118 -9.88 20.87 -31.69
CA TRP A 118 -9.18 20.16 -30.64
C TRP A 118 -8.06 19.26 -31.19
N ALA A 119 -8.35 18.50 -32.26
CA ALA A 119 -7.37 17.66 -32.95
C ALA A 119 -6.19 18.46 -33.56
N GLN A 120 -6.42 19.74 -33.85
CA GLN A 120 -5.44 20.64 -34.48
C GLN A 120 -4.53 21.37 -33.47
N ARG A 121 -4.97 21.62 -32.23
CA ARG A 121 -4.21 22.40 -31.22
C ARG A 121 -3.24 21.59 -30.36
N ARG A 122 -3.14 20.28 -30.62
CA ARG A 122 -2.23 19.29 -30.00
C ARG A 122 -1.30 19.81 -28.90
N VAL A 123 -1.79 19.75 -27.66
CA VAL A 123 -1.01 19.12 -26.60
C VAL A 123 -1.97 18.29 -25.75
N LEU A 124 -1.81 16.96 -25.73
CA LEU A 124 -2.59 16.09 -24.84
C LEU A 124 -2.43 16.53 -23.36
N SER A 125 -1.31 17.16 -23.01
CA SER A 125 -1.08 17.76 -21.69
C SER A 125 -1.96 18.98 -21.39
N GLU A 126 -2.54 19.65 -22.38
CA GLU A 126 -3.50 20.76 -22.17
C GLU A 126 -4.93 20.25 -21.93
N ALA A 127 -5.25 19.03 -22.34
CA ALA A 127 -6.48 18.34 -21.92
C ALA A 127 -6.49 18.06 -20.41
N PHE A 128 -5.30 17.90 -19.84
CA PHE A 128 -5.04 17.49 -18.47
C PHE A 128 -3.98 18.42 -17.87
N GLY A 129 -4.27 19.73 -17.79
CA GLY A 129 -3.33 20.69 -17.19
C GLY A 129 -2.66 20.04 -15.97
N PRO A 130 -1.32 19.93 -15.93
CA PRO A 130 -0.64 18.93 -15.11
C PRO A 130 -1.02 19.09 -13.65
N TYR A 131 -1.91 18.20 -13.18
CA TYR A 131 -2.33 18.17 -11.80
C TYR A 131 -1.31 17.30 -11.06
N SER A 132 -0.46 17.92 -10.25
CA SER A 132 0.56 17.26 -9.44
C SER A 132 -0.02 16.60 -8.17
N PHE A 133 -1.29 16.20 -8.23
CA PHE A 133 -2.08 15.74 -7.10
C PHE A 133 -2.16 14.23 -7.09
N GLY A 134 -1.24 13.58 -6.38
CA GLY A 134 -1.28 12.14 -6.09
C GLY A 134 -2.32 11.78 -5.01
N TYR A 135 -3.48 12.46 -5.03
CA TYR A 135 -4.52 12.38 -4.01
C TYR A 135 -5.57 11.30 -4.31
N THR A 136 -5.93 10.57 -3.27
CA THR A 136 -7.07 9.67 -3.23
C THR A 136 -7.91 10.02 -2.01
N MET A 137 -9.18 10.31 -2.25
CA MET A 137 -10.14 10.63 -1.21
C MET A 137 -10.83 9.38 -0.71
N CYS A 138 -10.95 9.29 0.61
CA CYS A 138 -11.66 8.25 1.33
C CYS A 138 -12.17 8.86 2.64
N ASN A 139 -13.40 9.33 2.65
CA ASN A 139 -13.93 10.06 3.80
C ASN A 139 -14.21 9.08 4.95
N HIS A 140 -13.52 9.25 6.09
CA HIS A 140 -13.62 8.35 7.25
C HIS A 140 -13.46 6.85 6.91
N GLY A 141 -12.62 6.53 5.91
CA GLY A 141 -12.41 5.14 5.51
C GLY A 141 -11.58 4.38 6.53
N ARG A 142 -11.96 3.14 6.83
CA ARG A 142 -11.14 2.24 7.64
C ARG A 142 -10.23 1.39 6.75
N MET A 143 -8.96 1.34 7.12
CA MET A 143 -7.93 0.58 6.46
C MET A 143 -7.25 -0.33 7.47
N TYR A 144 -7.09 -1.60 7.11
CA TYR A 144 -6.39 -2.56 7.95
C TYR A 144 -5.04 -2.87 7.33
N LEU A 145 -3.99 -2.81 8.15
CA LEU A 145 -2.67 -3.27 7.78
C LEU A 145 -2.39 -4.60 8.48
N TYR A 146 -2.16 -5.64 7.69
CA TYR A 146 -1.71 -6.95 8.15
C TYR A 146 -0.22 -7.05 7.93
N ILE A 147 0.55 -7.10 9.02
CA ILE A 147 2.01 -7.14 8.97
C ILE A 147 2.48 -8.52 9.41
N ALA A 148 2.98 -9.26 8.43
CA ALA A 148 3.65 -10.54 8.58
C ALA A 148 5.16 -10.30 8.81
N PRO A 149 5.70 -10.54 10.01
CA PRO A 149 7.10 -10.29 10.29
C PRO A 149 8.00 -11.19 9.45
N GLU A 150 9.09 -10.63 8.94
CA GLU A 150 10.17 -11.41 8.35
C GLU A 150 11.06 -11.96 9.47
N ASN A 151 11.50 -13.21 9.36
CA ASN A 151 12.35 -13.90 10.35
C ASN A 151 11.81 -13.92 11.80
N GLY A 152 10.50 -13.70 11.98
CA GLY A 152 9.85 -13.71 13.29
C GLY A 152 10.14 -12.48 14.16
N VAL A 153 10.80 -11.44 13.64
CA VAL A 153 11.07 -10.22 14.39
C VAL A 153 9.82 -9.34 14.41
N GLU A 154 9.14 -9.28 15.57
CA GLU A 154 7.93 -8.49 15.74
C GLU A 154 8.24 -6.98 15.84
N ILE A 155 7.43 -6.16 15.16
CA ILE A 155 7.51 -4.70 15.31
C ILE A 155 6.91 -4.31 16.67
N PRO A 156 7.59 -3.50 17.49
CA PRO A 156 7.08 -3.06 18.79
C PRO A 156 5.73 -2.35 18.67
N ARG A 157 4.78 -2.71 19.56
CA ARG A 157 3.43 -2.12 19.59
C ARG A 157 3.45 -0.59 19.65
N CYS A 158 4.41 0.02 20.35
CA CYS A 158 4.54 1.47 20.41
C CYS A 158 4.76 2.10 19.03
N CYS A 159 5.49 1.45 18.12
CA CYS A 159 5.64 1.91 16.74
C CYS A 159 4.33 1.79 15.97
N LEU A 160 3.62 0.68 16.13
CA LEU A 160 2.33 0.45 15.46
C LEU A 160 1.28 1.51 15.85
N TRP A 161 1.19 1.84 17.14
CA TRP A 161 0.33 2.91 17.65
C TRP A 161 0.79 4.33 17.27
N SER A 162 2.09 4.50 16.95
CA SER A 162 2.66 5.81 16.60
C SER A 162 2.53 6.16 15.11
N LEU A 163 1.78 5.37 14.33
CA LEU A 163 1.43 5.72 12.96
C LEU A 163 0.46 6.90 12.95
N THR A 164 0.91 8.06 12.47
CA THR A 164 0.06 9.28 12.42
C THR A 164 -0.24 9.76 11.00
N ARG A 165 0.38 9.16 9.98
CA ARG A 165 0.18 9.53 8.57
C ARG A 165 0.57 8.41 7.61
N LEU A 166 -0.05 8.39 6.42
CA LEU A 166 0.31 7.52 5.30
C LEU A 166 0.57 8.34 4.04
N GLY A 167 1.84 8.58 3.70
CA GLY A 167 2.23 9.40 2.55
C GLY A 167 2.66 10.81 2.96
N SER A 168 2.09 11.84 2.33
CA SER A 168 2.43 13.24 2.64
C SER A 168 2.00 13.67 4.05
N LYS A 169 2.42 14.88 4.47
CA LYS A 169 2.15 15.45 5.81
C LYS A 169 0.67 15.68 6.11
N GLU A 170 -0.14 15.84 5.07
CA GLU A 170 -1.59 16.07 5.10
C GLU A 170 -2.39 14.76 5.19
N SER A 171 -1.80 13.61 4.83
CA SER A 171 -2.44 12.28 4.85
C SER A 171 -2.53 11.71 6.27
N ILE A 172 -3.23 12.42 7.15
CA ILE A 172 -3.36 12.10 8.56
C ILE A 172 -4.20 10.84 8.74
N VAL A 173 -3.72 9.95 9.61
CA VAL A 173 -4.46 8.75 10.03
C VAL A 173 -4.50 8.66 11.54
N SER A 174 -5.53 8.01 12.07
CA SER A 174 -5.62 7.62 13.48
C SER A 174 -5.54 6.11 13.60
N VAL A 175 -4.73 5.62 14.53
CA VAL A 175 -4.71 4.20 14.88
C VAL A 175 -5.82 3.97 15.90
N ASN A 176 -6.82 3.19 15.51
CA ASN A 176 -7.96 2.89 16.38
C ASN A 176 -7.72 1.60 17.17
N ARG A 177 -7.03 0.63 16.56
CA ARG A 177 -6.78 -0.68 17.17
C ARG A 177 -5.47 -1.29 16.68
N VAL A 178 -4.79 -2.01 17.57
CA VAL A 178 -3.62 -2.84 17.24
C VAL A 178 -3.79 -4.21 17.89
N ASP A 179 -4.02 -5.23 17.07
CA ASP A 179 -4.14 -6.63 17.49
C ASP A 179 -2.88 -7.42 17.12
N THR A 180 -2.59 -8.44 17.91
CA THR A 180 -1.62 -9.48 17.56
C THR A 180 -2.41 -10.75 17.29
N LEU A 181 -2.58 -11.08 16.01
CA LEU A 181 -3.31 -12.26 15.56
C LEU A 181 -2.36 -13.45 15.51
N GLN A 182 -2.79 -14.57 16.09
CA GLN A 182 -2.06 -15.83 15.98
C GLN A 182 -2.50 -16.53 14.68
N CYS A 183 -1.54 -16.84 13.81
CA CYS A 183 -1.78 -17.70 12.66
C CYS A 183 -2.16 -19.08 13.17
N THR A 184 -3.40 -19.50 12.89
CA THR A 184 -3.93 -20.81 13.32
C THR A 184 -3.26 -21.93 12.54
N GLU A 185 -3.04 -21.68 11.25
CA GLU A 185 -2.45 -22.62 10.32
C GLU A 185 -1.61 -21.87 9.29
N LEU A 186 -0.42 -22.39 9.01
CA LEU A 186 0.53 -21.83 8.07
C LEU A 186 0.95 -22.95 7.13
N GLU A 187 0.40 -22.92 5.93
CA GLU A 187 0.59 -23.98 4.95
C GLU A 187 1.21 -23.44 3.68
N GLU A 188 2.02 -24.27 3.04
CA GLU A 188 2.35 -24.05 1.65
C GLU A 188 1.27 -24.66 0.77
N VAL A 189 0.73 -23.84 -0.11
CA VAL A 189 -0.40 -24.18 -0.94
C VAL A 189 0.03 -24.19 -2.40
N GLU A 190 -0.28 -25.30 -3.08
CA GLU A 190 0.01 -25.49 -4.49
C GLU A 190 -1.02 -24.78 -5.39
N SER A 191 -0.65 -24.66 -6.66
CA SER A 191 -1.51 -24.08 -7.70
C SER A 191 -2.83 -24.86 -7.84
N GLY A 192 -3.93 -24.14 -8.08
CA GLY A 192 -5.28 -24.69 -8.23
C GLY A 192 -6.10 -24.76 -6.94
N THR A 193 -5.51 -24.43 -5.79
CA THR A 193 -6.25 -24.36 -4.52
C THR A 193 -7.06 -23.06 -4.43
N VAL A 194 -8.29 -23.13 -3.93
CA VAL A 194 -9.14 -21.96 -3.71
C VAL A 194 -9.10 -21.53 -2.25
N GLU A 195 -8.82 -20.25 -2.02
CA GLU A 195 -8.69 -19.63 -0.70
C GLU A 195 -9.63 -18.43 -0.58
N ASN A 196 -10.14 -18.16 0.63
CA ASN A 196 -10.95 -16.99 0.91
C ASN A 196 -10.10 -15.90 1.55
N VAL A 197 -9.87 -14.79 0.84
CA VAL A 197 -8.91 -13.75 1.23
C VAL A 197 -9.59 -12.43 1.51
N ILE A 198 -9.04 -11.69 2.47
CA ILE A 198 -9.60 -10.41 2.96
C ILE A 198 -8.69 -9.22 2.73
N ALA A 199 -7.42 -9.46 2.44
CA ALA A 199 -6.41 -8.44 2.32
C ALA A 199 -5.72 -8.53 0.97
N SER A 200 -5.01 -7.47 0.61
CA SER A 200 -4.37 -7.35 -0.68
C SER A 200 -3.31 -8.43 -0.94
N PHE A 201 -3.20 -8.87 -2.18
CA PHE A 201 -2.17 -9.81 -2.64
C PHE A 201 -1.70 -9.42 -4.05
N PHE A 202 -0.58 -9.98 -4.52
CA PHE A 202 -0.13 -9.73 -5.90
C PHE A 202 -0.90 -10.60 -6.89
N ARG A 203 -1.36 -10.02 -8.00
CA ARG A 203 -2.14 -10.73 -9.05
C ARG A 203 -1.41 -11.93 -9.66
N GLU A 204 -0.08 -11.91 -9.63
CA GLU A 204 0.74 -13.03 -10.11
C GLU A 204 0.67 -14.25 -9.16
N TRP A 205 0.18 -14.09 -7.93
CA TRP A 205 0.08 -15.15 -6.92
C TRP A 205 -1.24 -15.89 -6.98
N CYS A 206 -2.33 -15.15 -7.20
CA CYS A 206 -3.67 -15.68 -7.18
C CYS A 206 -4.54 -15.00 -8.23
N GLU A 207 -5.53 -15.73 -8.72
CA GLU A 207 -6.60 -15.24 -9.60
C GLU A 207 -7.89 -15.07 -8.80
N PRO A 208 -8.47 -13.86 -8.70
CA PRO A 208 -9.80 -13.67 -8.16
C PRO A 208 -10.84 -14.46 -8.93
N VAL A 209 -11.62 -15.25 -8.20
CA VAL A 209 -12.82 -15.92 -8.71
C VAL A 209 -14.00 -14.94 -8.64
N ASP A 210 -14.09 -14.17 -7.55
CA ASP A 210 -15.13 -13.17 -7.36
C ASP A 210 -14.77 -11.81 -7.98
N PRO A 211 -15.76 -11.01 -8.44
CA PRO A 211 -15.53 -9.73 -9.11
C PRO A 211 -15.35 -8.54 -8.13
N TYR A 212 -15.38 -8.77 -6.82
CA TYR A 212 -15.45 -7.70 -5.80
C TYR A 212 -14.08 -7.23 -5.32
N TYR A 213 -13.25 -6.77 -6.25
CA TYR A 213 -11.89 -6.29 -5.96
C TYR A 213 -11.55 -5.05 -6.78
N ILE A 214 -10.48 -4.38 -6.39
CA ILE A 214 -9.79 -3.38 -7.20
C ILE A 214 -8.41 -3.88 -7.57
N GLU A 215 -7.88 -3.41 -8.70
CA GLU A 215 -6.49 -3.63 -9.07
C GLU A 215 -5.75 -2.31 -9.11
N GLU A 216 -4.53 -2.32 -8.61
CA GLU A 216 -3.64 -1.17 -8.63
C GLU A 216 -2.21 -1.61 -8.88
N THR A 217 -1.53 -0.96 -9.84
CA THR A 217 -0.10 -1.16 -10.02
C THR A 217 0.64 -0.29 -9.02
N THR A 218 1.36 -0.90 -8.08
CA THR A 218 2.07 -0.18 -7.01
C THR A 218 3.56 -0.54 -6.99
N LEU A 219 4.35 0.30 -6.33
CA LEU A 219 5.72 -0.04 -5.97
C LEU A 219 5.70 -1.15 -4.90
N ALA A 220 6.25 -2.30 -5.24
CA ALA A 220 6.26 -3.48 -4.39
C ALA A 220 7.66 -4.12 -4.36
N PRO A 221 8.62 -3.52 -3.63
CA PRO A 221 9.91 -4.14 -3.36
C PRO A 221 9.71 -5.46 -2.60
N GLU A 222 10.38 -6.53 -3.02
CA GLU A 222 10.22 -7.86 -2.41
C GLU A 222 11.41 -8.24 -1.55
N SER A 223 12.62 -7.82 -1.93
CA SER A 223 13.85 -8.10 -1.21
C SER A 223 14.34 -6.88 -0.44
N VAL A 224 15.15 -7.12 0.60
CA VAL A 224 15.89 -6.07 1.31
C VAL A 224 16.75 -5.26 0.33
N ASP A 225 17.31 -5.90 -0.70
CA ASP A 225 18.10 -5.22 -1.73
C ASP A 225 17.25 -4.29 -2.60
N ASP A 226 16.04 -4.70 -3.01
CA ASP A 226 15.12 -3.82 -3.74
C ASP A 226 14.80 -2.57 -2.93
N TRP A 227 14.58 -2.74 -1.62
CA TRP A 227 14.35 -1.65 -0.71
C TRP A 227 15.57 -0.75 -0.58
N ILE A 228 16.77 -1.31 -0.36
CA ILE A 228 18.00 -0.53 -0.24
C ILE A 228 18.25 0.27 -1.53
N HIS A 229 18.06 -0.34 -2.71
CA HIS A 229 18.18 0.34 -3.99
C HIS A 229 17.16 1.46 -4.15
N LEU A 230 15.89 1.21 -3.81
CA LEU A 230 14.84 2.23 -3.87
C LEU A 230 15.09 3.41 -2.92
N LEU A 231 15.69 3.14 -1.76
CA LEU A 231 15.93 4.12 -0.69
C LEU A 231 17.30 4.82 -0.80
N SER A 232 18.17 4.36 -1.70
CA SER A 232 19.49 4.94 -1.90
C SER A 232 19.44 6.10 -2.91
N LEU A 233 20.08 7.21 -2.57
CA LEU A 233 20.35 8.29 -3.52
C LEU A 233 21.57 8.02 -4.41
N SER A 234 22.24 6.87 -4.26
CA SER A 234 23.35 6.48 -5.14
C SER A 234 22.80 6.13 -6.52
N ILE A 235 22.91 7.07 -7.46
CA ILE A 235 22.57 6.93 -8.87
C ILE A 235 23.62 6.03 -9.56
N GLU A 236 23.78 4.80 -9.09
CA GLU A 236 24.49 3.78 -9.84
C GLU A 236 23.43 2.94 -10.55
N THR A 237 23.24 3.24 -11.84
CA THR A 237 22.41 2.54 -12.84
C THR A 237 20.91 2.82 -12.88
N ARG A 238 20.31 2.51 -14.05
CA ARG A 238 18.88 2.63 -14.39
C ARG A 238 18.06 1.60 -13.60
N PHE A 239 17.99 1.76 -12.28
CA PHE A 239 17.08 0.97 -11.47
C PHE A 239 15.64 1.34 -11.83
N VAL A 240 14.89 0.38 -12.35
CA VAL A 240 13.45 0.49 -12.53
C VAL A 240 12.82 -0.12 -11.29
N PRO A 241 12.17 0.67 -10.42
CA PRO A 241 11.56 0.14 -9.22
C PRO A 241 10.59 -0.99 -9.54
N PRO A 242 10.62 -2.12 -8.81
CA PRO A 242 9.70 -3.22 -9.05
C PRO A 242 8.27 -2.73 -8.85
N GLN A 243 7.49 -2.82 -9.93
CA GLN A 243 6.07 -2.53 -9.94
C GLN A 243 5.30 -3.84 -10.06
N LYS A 244 4.29 -4.02 -9.22
CA LYS A 244 3.42 -5.20 -9.25
C LYS A 244 1.97 -4.78 -9.25
N LEU A 245 1.16 -5.58 -9.95
CA LEU A 245 -0.28 -5.48 -9.92
C LEU A 245 -0.78 -6.08 -8.60
N VAL A 246 -1.34 -5.24 -7.75
CA VAL A 246 -1.92 -5.61 -6.46
C VAL A 246 -3.42 -5.72 -6.62
N VAL A 247 -3.99 -6.83 -6.19
CA VAL A 247 -5.43 -7.00 -6.02
C VAL A 247 -5.79 -6.62 -4.59
N VAL A 248 -6.79 -5.77 -4.40
CA VAL A 248 -7.31 -5.40 -3.09
C VAL A 248 -8.78 -5.79 -3.03
N PRO A 249 -9.14 -6.79 -2.22
CA PRO A 249 -10.54 -7.17 -2.02
C PRO A 249 -11.36 -5.98 -1.46
N ARG A 250 -12.58 -5.80 -1.95
CA ARG A 250 -13.55 -4.84 -1.37
C ARG A 250 -14.42 -5.49 -0.29
N LYS A 251 -14.36 -6.80 -0.17
CA LYS A 251 -14.94 -7.67 0.86
C LYS A 251 -14.18 -9.00 0.77
N PRO A 252 -14.39 -9.97 1.68
CA PRO A 252 -13.78 -11.30 1.52
C PRO A 252 -14.13 -11.89 0.14
N ILE A 253 -13.12 -12.38 -0.58
CA ILE A 253 -13.27 -12.98 -1.93
C ILE A 253 -12.58 -14.33 -2.03
N ALA A 254 -13.15 -15.22 -2.83
CA ALA A 254 -12.48 -16.44 -3.26
C ALA A 254 -11.42 -16.14 -4.33
N VAL A 255 -10.25 -16.74 -4.19
CA VAL A 255 -9.14 -16.66 -5.14
C VAL A 255 -8.56 -18.04 -5.40
N GLU A 256 -8.17 -18.31 -6.64
CA GLU A 256 -7.44 -19.50 -7.03
C GLU A 256 -5.93 -19.22 -7.02
N VAL A 257 -5.17 -20.02 -6.27
CA VAL A 257 -3.72 -19.90 -6.18
C VAL A 257 -3.08 -20.29 -7.53
N LYS A 258 -2.24 -19.43 -8.10
CA LYS A 258 -1.58 -19.62 -9.41
C LYS A 258 -0.15 -20.18 -9.31
N ARG A 259 0.49 -20.00 -8.16
CA ARG A 259 1.86 -20.46 -7.89
C ARG A 259 1.97 -20.86 -6.43
N ARG A 260 3.03 -21.62 -6.09
CA ARG A 260 3.29 -21.98 -4.70
C ARG A 260 3.42 -20.72 -3.84
N VAL A 261 2.54 -20.60 -2.85
CA VAL A 261 2.51 -19.50 -1.87
C VAL A 261 2.34 -20.08 -0.48
N ARG A 262 2.55 -19.24 0.53
CA ARG A 262 2.19 -19.58 1.90
C ARG A 262 0.87 -18.93 2.22
N VAL A 263 -0.02 -19.68 2.85
CA VAL A 263 -1.32 -19.21 3.32
C VAL A 263 -1.27 -19.20 4.84
N CYS A 264 -1.48 -18.02 5.42
CA CYS A 264 -1.66 -17.88 6.86
C CYS A 264 -3.15 -17.70 7.15
N ARG A 265 -3.76 -18.66 7.84
CA ARG A 265 -5.16 -18.59 8.26
C ARG A 265 -5.25 -17.84 9.59
N LEU A 266 -6.14 -16.86 9.63
CA LEU A 266 -6.36 -15.95 10.75
C LEU A 266 -7.80 -16.08 11.20
N GLU A 267 -8.01 -16.19 12.51
CA GLU A 267 -9.34 -16.09 13.11
C GLU A 267 -9.61 -14.63 13.51
N ILE A 268 -10.62 -14.02 12.89
CA ILE A 268 -11.04 -12.65 13.14
C ILE A 268 -12.54 -12.64 13.35
N ASP A 269 -12.98 -12.19 14.52
CA ASP A 269 -14.40 -12.12 14.92
C ASP A 269 -15.16 -13.45 14.72
N GLY A 270 -14.48 -14.57 14.98
CA GLY A 270 -15.03 -15.93 14.86
C GLY A 270 -15.10 -16.48 13.43
N LYS A 271 -14.52 -15.78 12.45
CA LYS A 271 -14.39 -16.21 11.05
C LYS A 271 -12.94 -16.48 10.70
N ILE A 272 -12.72 -17.46 9.83
CA ILE A 272 -11.38 -17.80 9.34
C ILE A 272 -11.18 -17.16 7.97
N PHE A 273 -10.10 -16.38 7.86
CA PHE A 273 -9.69 -15.74 6.62
C PHE A 273 -8.24 -16.10 6.28
N SER A 274 -7.95 -16.17 4.99
CA SER A 274 -6.63 -16.50 4.48
C SER A 274 -5.87 -15.22 4.10
N LEU A 275 -4.68 -15.06 4.67
CA LEU A 275 -3.69 -14.09 4.22
C LEU A 275 -2.68 -14.79 3.32
N ILE A 276 -2.61 -14.37 2.05
CA ILE A 276 -1.59 -14.86 1.12
C ILE A 276 -0.29 -14.13 1.39
N ILE A 277 0.76 -14.86 1.75
CA ILE A 277 2.09 -14.32 1.99
C ILE A 277 3.07 -14.95 0.98
N PRO A 278 4.16 -14.26 0.62
CA PRO A 278 5.16 -14.83 -0.27
C PRO A 278 5.69 -16.16 0.33
N GLY A 279 5.94 -17.13 -0.56
CA GLY A 279 6.70 -18.34 -0.21
C GLY A 279 8.13 -17.99 0.22
N GLU A 280 8.96 -19.00 0.52
CA GLU A 280 10.38 -18.74 0.82
C GLU A 280 10.99 -17.81 -0.24
N ARG A 281 11.46 -16.64 0.21
CA ARG A 281 12.20 -15.70 -0.61
C ARG A 281 13.58 -16.32 -0.82
N SER A 282 13.83 -16.81 -2.03
CA SER A 282 15.14 -17.34 -2.46
C SER A 282 16.23 -16.30 -2.36
#